data_AF-A0A8H8CR60-F1
#
_entry.id   AF-A0A8H8CR60-F1
#
_cell.length_a   1.000
_cell.length_b   1.000
_cell.length_c   1.000
_cell.angle_alpha   90.00
_cell.angle_beta   90.00
_cell.angle_gamma   90.00
#
_symmetry.space_group_name_H-M   'P 1'
#
loop_
_entity.id
_entity.type
_entity.pdbx_description
1 polymer ?
#
loop_
_entity_poly.entity_id
_entity_poly.type
_entity_poly.pdbx_seq_one_letter_code
_entity_poly.pdbx_strand_id
1 'polypeptide(L)'
;MSPGESAPLVSMIWALRVIQVVAGTSAAVTAIQPSTFTVPGAFPTSVFSKYYNQPTATSAQPQPVISDPITHTTYPFALTDPNDIPVNDTTDPHPLPPTAPSTLILHSAFTQLESLSTSSIFGSNACARCQAALEIGKFISLATPANGPEFFVHFCEIFNITSACEVTYGQFTGVGSVLTQVVANADVGGYDGQALCQNFFSMCPSPPTVELNLTNWFTKPKPHPLPPPRKPSGKRMNVLHISDLHLDPRYSTGSEANCTSGSCCRTNKRNANSPNSILLSAPRFGAYQCDSPLSLAIAALDAIPILTGTANTGFPITLYTGDLVSHDPDNQLSR
;
A
#
# COMPACT_ATOMS: atom_id res chain seq x y z
N MET A 1 110.37 13.35 32.42
CA MET A 1 110.68 13.25 30.99
C MET A 1 109.94 12.02 30.45
N SER A 2 109.07 12.24 29.46
CA SER A 2 108.59 11.19 28.51
C SER A 2 109.80 10.58 27.76
N PRO A 3 109.69 9.53 26.91
CA PRO A 3 108.52 8.85 26.33
C PRO A 3 108.66 7.29 26.39
N GLY A 4 107.88 6.42 25.78
CA GLY A 4 106.78 6.50 24.82
C GLY A 4 106.23 5.09 24.58
N GLU A 5 104.94 5.00 24.30
CA GLU A 5 104.13 3.79 24.24
C GLU A 5 103.72 3.50 22.79
N SER A 6 103.78 2.23 22.39
CA SER A 6 103.50 1.75 21.04
C SER A 6 102.08 1.16 20.93
N ALA A 7 101.40 1.49 19.84
CA ALA A 7 100.13 0.90 19.41
C ALA A 7 100.30 0.20 18.05
N PRO A 8 99.42 -0.77 17.70
CA PRO A 8 99.07 -0.97 16.30
C PRO A 8 97.56 -1.04 16.03
N LEU A 9 97.18 -0.30 14.98
CA LEU A 9 96.27 -0.62 13.86
C LEU A 9 94.98 -1.43 14.12
N VAL A 10 93.82 -0.76 13.93
CA VAL A 10 92.59 -1.40 13.43
C VAL A 10 91.95 -0.52 12.33
N SER A 11 91.55 -1.22 11.27
CA SER A 11 91.04 -0.75 9.98
C SER A 11 89.69 -0.04 10.06
N MET A 12 89.50 0.96 9.20
CA MET A 12 88.30 1.81 9.10
C MET A 12 87.56 1.45 7.80
N ILE A 13 86.38 0.81 7.89
CA ILE A 13 85.47 0.59 6.75
C ILE A 13 84.07 1.07 7.13
N TRP A 14 83.51 1.85 6.21
CA TRP A 14 82.27 2.61 6.30
C TRP A 14 81.01 1.74 6.43
N ALA A 15 80.12 2.07 7.37
CA ALA A 15 78.77 1.52 7.44
C ALA A 15 77.75 2.57 6.94
N LEU A 16 77.09 2.29 5.81
CA LEU A 16 75.91 3.02 5.35
C LEU A 16 74.77 2.84 6.36
N ARG A 17 74.21 3.94 6.86
CA ARG A 17 72.95 3.93 7.63
C ARG A 17 71.76 3.80 6.69
N VAL A 18 71.07 2.66 6.75
CA VAL A 18 69.71 2.51 6.20
C VAL A 18 68.73 3.03 7.26
N ILE A 19 68.04 4.14 6.97
CA ILE A 19 66.92 4.60 7.78
C ILE A 19 65.71 3.73 7.40
N GLN A 20 65.32 2.81 8.28
CA GLN A 20 64.02 2.16 8.21
C GLN A 20 62.96 3.18 8.63
N VAL A 21 62.21 3.71 7.66
CA VAL A 21 60.93 4.35 7.93
C VAL A 21 59.95 3.25 8.30
N VAL A 22 59.66 3.12 9.60
CA VAL A 22 58.54 2.30 10.07
C VAL A 22 57.27 3.01 9.61
N ALA A 23 56.66 2.49 8.54
CA ALA A 23 55.31 2.84 8.18
C ALA A 23 54.40 2.42 9.33
N GLY A 24 54.00 3.38 10.16
CA GLY A 24 52.99 3.16 11.18
C GLY A 24 51.73 2.67 10.49
N THR A 25 51.33 1.44 10.77
CA THR A 25 49.99 0.96 10.46
C THR A 25 49.03 1.86 11.23
N SER A 26 48.42 2.82 10.55
CA SER A 26 47.22 3.48 11.06
C SER A 26 46.18 2.39 11.19
N ALA A 27 46.06 1.83 12.40
CA ALA A 27 44.91 1.03 12.76
C ALA A 27 43.69 1.89 12.43
N ALA A 28 42.92 1.48 11.42
CA ALA A 28 41.61 2.06 11.20
C ALA A 28 40.89 1.96 12.54
N VAL A 29 40.61 3.10 13.16
CA VAL A 29 39.74 3.15 14.32
C VAL A 29 38.40 2.66 13.78
N THR A 30 38.13 1.36 13.92
CA THR A 30 36.80 0.81 13.76
C THR A 30 35.98 1.47 14.86
N ALA A 31 35.31 2.57 14.50
CA ALA A 31 34.35 3.22 15.37
C ALA A 31 33.39 2.12 15.82
N ILE A 32 33.38 1.84 17.13
CA ILE A 32 32.50 0.85 17.74
C ILE A 32 31.08 1.29 17.39
N GLN A 33 30.41 0.50 16.56
CA GLN A 33 29.02 0.76 16.22
C GLN A 33 28.17 0.35 17.41
N PRO A 34 27.38 1.26 17.98
CA PRO A 34 26.53 0.93 19.11
C PRO A 34 25.50 -0.12 18.66
N SER A 35 25.30 -1.16 19.47
CA SER A 35 24.28 -2.19 19.22
C SER A 35 22.88 -1.75 19.69
N THR A 36 22.79 -0.64 20.41
CA THR A 36 21.54 -0.11 20.96
C THR A 36 21.50 1.41 20.83
N PHE A 37 20.30 1.95 20.68
CA PHE A 37 20.02 3.38 20.70
C PHE A 37 18.84 3.63 21.63
N THR A 38 19.00 4.54 22.57
CA THR A 38 17.93 4.95 23.48
C THR A 38 17.49 6.35 23.10
N VAL A 39 16.30 6.46 22.52
CA VAL A 39 15.72 7.75 22.16
C VAL A 39 15.42 8.57 23.43
N PRO A 40 15.70 9.88 23.45
CA PRO A 40 15.25 10.76 24.52
C PRO A 40 13.71 10.76 24.65
N GLY A 41 13.20 10.91 25.87
CA GLY A 41 11.75 11.02 26.08
C GLY A 41 11.15 12.28 25.44
N ALA A 42 11.90 13.39 25.47
CA ALA A 42 11.51 14.63 24.83
C ALA A 42 11.69 14.55 23.31
N PHE A 43 10.72 15.06 22.56
CA PHE A 43 10.79 15.08 21.10
C PHE A 43 11.84 16.10 20.60
N PRO A 44 12.62 15.78 19.55
CA PRO A 44 13.57 16.71 18.96
C PRO A 44 12.84 17.88 18.28
N THR A 45 12.91 19.06 18.90
CA THR A 45 12.19 20.26 18.43
C THR A 45 12.65 20.76 17.07
N SER A 46 13.87 20.44 16.65
CA SER A 46 14.47 20.89 15.38
C SER A 46 13.92 20.20 14.14
N VAL A 47 13.11 19.14 14.27
CA VAL A 47 12.57 18.40 13.12
C VAL A 47 11.57 19.24 12.33
N PHE A 48 10.76 20.05 13.01
CA PHE A 48 9.81 20.97 12.40
C PHE A 48 10.02 22.39 12.91
N SER A 49 9.70 23.38 12.08
CA SER A 49 9.92 24.80 12.41
C SER A 49 8.92 25.35 13.43
N LYS A 50 7.69 24.80 13.47
CA LYS A 50 6.59 25.25 14.33
C LYS A 50 5.73 24.07 14.77
N TYR A 51 5.07 24.24 15.92
CA TYR A 51 4.17 23.26 16.51
C TYR A 51 2.94 23.96 17.08
N TYR A 52 1.78 23.30 17.04
CA TYR A 52 0.54 23.75 17.69
C TYR A 52 0.56 23.51 19.20
N ASN A 53 1.38 22.58 19.69
CA ASN A 53 1.56 22.28 21.11
C ASN A 53 3.04 22.33 21.53
N GLN A 54 3.31 22.06 22.81
CA GLN A 54 4.69 21.93 23.33
C GLN A 54 5.24 20.54 22.94
N PRO A 55 6.12 20.40 21.93
CA PRO A 55 6.55 19.10 21.42
C PRO A 55 7.39 18.29 22.43
N THR A 56 8.04 18.96 23.38
CA THR A 56 8.82 18.32 24.44
C THR A 56 7.96 17.71 25.55
N ALA A 57 6.66 18.04 25.61
CA ALA A 57 5.75 17.44 26.57
C ALA A 57 5.60 15.94 26.30
N THR A 58 5.79 15.13 27.34
CA THR A 58 5.72 13.65 27.21
C THR A 58 4.29 13.11 27.24
N SER A 59 3.35 13.90 27.76
CA SER A 59 1.94 13.54 27.92
C SER A 59 1.11 13.60 26.63
N ALA A 60 1.63 14.24 25.58
CA ALA A 60 0.95 14.37 24.28
C ALA A 60 1.92 14.07 23.14
N GLN A 61 1.38 13.72 21.97
CA GLN A 61 2.17 13.64 20.75
C GLN A 61 2.49 15.06 20.22
N PRO A 62 3.67 15.27 19.62
CA PRO A 62 3.97 16.52 18.94
C PRO A 62 2.98 16.78 17.79
N GLN A 63 2.52 18.02 17.66
CA GLN A 63 1.60 18.47 16.62
C GLN A 63 2.31 19.52 15.75
N PRO A 64 3.13 19.11 14.77
CA PRO A 64 3.86 20.05 13.92
C PRO A 64 2.92 20.83 13.01
N VAL A 65 3.26 22.08 12.73
CA VAL A 65 2.56 22.88 11.71
C VAL A 65 3.16 22.54 10.35
N ILE A 66 2.41 21.81 9.53
CA ILE A 66 2.86 21.38 8.19
C ILE A 66 2.30 22.34 7.14
N SER A 67 3.14 22.74 6.20
CA SER A 67 2.75 23.52 5.03
C SER A 67 3.22 22.82 3.76
N ASP A 68 2.43 22.96 2.71
CA ASP A 68 2.84 22.58 1.36
C ASP A 68 4.13 23.35 0.98
N PRO A 69 5.21 22.66 0.60
CA PRO A 69 6.49 23.31 0.30
C PRO A 69 6.48 24.15 -0.98
N ILE A 70 5.49 23.97 -1.85
CA ILE A 70 5.33 24.70 -3.12
C ILE A 70 4.39 25.89 -2.93
N THR A 71 3.19 25.65 -2.37
CA THR A 71 2.19 26.71 -2.22
C THR A 71 2.38 27.52 -0.94
N HIS A 72 3.20 27.03 0.01
CA HIS A 72 3.37 27.57 1.35
C HIS A 72 2.06 27.66 2.16
N THR A 73 1.02 26.96 1.71
CA THR A 73 -0.27 26.90 2.42
C THR A 73 -0.14 25.93 3.58
N THR A 74 -0.52 26.38 4.79
CA THR A 74 -0.57 25.51 5.97
C THR A 74 -1.77 24.56 5.85
N TYR A 75 -1.51 23.26 6.03
CA TYR A 75 -2.58 22.27 6.10
C TYR A 75 -3.47 22.51 7.33
N PRO A 76 -4.79 22.31 7.22
CA PRO A 76 -5.70 22.52 8.34
C PRO A 76 -5.32 21.68 9.56
N PHE A 77 -5.32 22.29 10.75
CA PHE A 77 -5.02 21.61 12.01
C PHE A 77 -5.95 20.41 12.28
N ALA A 78 -7.21 20.49 11.82
CA ALA A 78 -8.19 19.40 11.95
C ALA A 78 -7.73 18.07 11.33
N LEU A 79 -6.76 18.08 10.40
CA LEU A 79 -6.18 16.86 9.83
C LEU A 79 -5.32 16.08 10.84
N THR A 80 -4.77 16.75 11.85
CA THR A 80 -3.86 16.13 12.83
C THR A 80 -4.38 16.22 14.26
N ASP A 81 -5.48 16.93 14.52
CA ASP A 81 -6.03 17.06 15.87
C ASP A 81 -6.50 15.70 16.42
N PRO A 82 -5.89 15.19 17.51
CA PRO A 82 -6.31 13.93 18.13
C PRO A 82 -7.65 14.04 18.86
N ASN A 83 -8.18 15.24 19.09
CA ASN A 83 -9.40 15.46 19.88
C ASN A 83 -10.64 15.76 19.02
N ASP A 84 -10.44 16.20 17.77
CA ASP A 84 -11.53 16.52 16.84
C ASP A 84 -11.43 15.63 15.60
N ILE A 85 -11.96 14.40 15.75
CA ILE A 85 -11.89 13.37 14.72
C ILE A 85 -13.23 13.31 13.97
N PRO A 86 -13.26 13.60 12.66
CA PRO A 86 -14.50 13.66 11.89
C PRO A 86 -15.25 12.33 11.90
N VAL A 87 -16.57 12.45 12.05
CA VAL A 87 -17.51 11.32 11.97
C VAL A 87 -18.05 11.15 10.54
N ASN A 88 -18.02 12.18 9.69
CA ASN A 88 -18.49 12.13 8.30
C ASN A 88 -17.65 13.02 7.37
N ASP A 89 -17.47 12.63 6.10
CA ASP A 89 -16.83 13.47 5.07
C ASP A 89 -17.88 14.33 4.35
N THR A 90 -17.70 15.65 4.34
CA THR A 90 -18.69 16.60 3.81
C THR A 90 -18.10 17.53 2.75
N THR A 91 -16.87 17.26 2.28
CA THR A 91 -16.02 18.29 1.67
C THR A 91 -15.75 18.10 0.17
N ASP A 92 -16.05 16.94 -0.43
CA ASP A 92 -15.70 16.63 -1.83
C ASP A 92 -16.93 16.42 -2.77
N PRO A 93 -17.34 17.42 -3.58
CA PRO A 93 -18.49 17.30 -4.48
C PRO A 93 -18.11 16.99 -5.95
N HIS A 94 -18.64 15.89 -6.49
CA HIS A 94 -18.55 15.51 -7.91
C HIS A 94 -19.92 15.69 -8.61
N PRO A 95 -20.16 16.75 -9.42
CA PRO A 95 -21.45 16.93 -10.10
C PRO A 95 -21.56 16.08 -11.37
N LEU A 96 -22.49 15.12 -11.37
CA LEU A 96 -22.84 14.21 -12.47
C LEU A 96 -24.25 14.56 -13.01
N PRO A 97 -24.63 14.14 -14.25
CA PRO A 97 -26.03 14.17 -14.67
C PRO A 97 -26.90 13.46 -13.63
N PRO A 98 -28.15 13.91 -13.40
CA PRO A 98 -29.02 13.24 -12.46
C PRO A 98 -29.24 11.80 -12.94
N THR A 99 -28.90 10.85 -12.09
CA THR A 99 -29.10 9.42 -12.34
C THR A 99 -30.55 9.20 -12.75
N ALA A 100 -30.76 8.60 -13.93
CA ALA A 100 -32.09 8.17 -14.32
C ALA A 100 -32.63 7.20 -13.24
N PRO A 101 -33.92 7.24 -12.90
CA PRO A 101 -34.48 6.32 -11.92
C PRO A 101 -34.19 4.86 -12.31
N SER A 102 -33.79 4.03 -11.35
CA SER A 102 -33.45 2.62 -11.56
C SER A 102 -34.55 1.83 -12.29
N THR A 103 -35.82 2.19 -12.06
CA THR A 103 -36.98 1.60 -12.73
C THR A 103 -37.03 1.92 -14.22
N LEU A 104 -36.65 3.14 -14.62
CA LEU A 104 -36.58 3.54 -16.03
C LEU A 104 -35.46 2.81 -16.76
N ILE A 105 -34.31 2.65 -16.10
CA ILE A 105 -33.15 1.91 -16.63
C ILE A 105 -33.52 0.43 -16.83
N LEU A 106 -34.15 -0.20 -15.84
CA LEU A 106 -34.59 -1.60 -15.94
C LEU A 106 -35.66 -1.80 -17.02
N HIS A 107 -36.67 -0.93 -17.07
CA HIS A 107 -37.73 -1.01 -18.07
C HIS A 107 -37.17 -0.93 -19.50
N SER A 108 -36.24 -0.01 -19.74
CA SER A 108 -35.55 0.09 -21.03
C SER A 108 -34.75 -1.17 -21.37
N ALA A 109 -34.16 -1.84 -20.38
CA ALA A 109 -33.42 -3.08 -20.60
C ALA A 109 -34.34 -4.26 -20.94
N PHE A 110 -35.51 -4.38 -20.29
CA PHE A 110 -36.50 -5.39 -20.64
C PHE A 110 -36.99 -5.24 -22.08
N THR A 111 -37.31 -4.03 -22.52
CA THR A 111 -37.72 -3.77 -23.91
C THR A 111 -36.65 -4.20 -24.92
N GLN A 112 -35.37 -3.93 -24.64
CA GLN A 112 -34.28 -4.35 -25.51
C GLN A 112 -34.10 -5.87 -25.52
N LEU A 113 -34.24 -6.52 -24.37
CA LEU A 113 -34.13 -7.97 -24.22
C LEU A 113 -35.24 -8.72 -24.98
N GLU A 114 -36.48 -8.24 -24.88
CA GLU A 114 -37.62 -8.76 -25.64
C GLU A 114 -37.41 -8.63 -27.14
N SER A 115 -37.01 -7.44 -27.62
CA SER A 115 -36.71 -7.21 -29.04
C SER A 115 -35.60 -8.13 -29.56
N LEU A 116 -34.63 -8.46 -28.71
CA LEU A 116 -33.51 -9.33 -29.06
C LEU A 116 -33.93 -10.80 -29.18
N SER A 117 -34.86 -11.24 -28.33
CA SER A 117 -35.34 -12.63 -28.30
C SER A 117 -35.98 -13.10 -29.61
N THR A 118 -36.65 -12.20 -30.34
CA THR A 118 -37.31 -12.47 -31.62
C THR A 118 -36.53 -11.96 -32.83
N SER A 119 -35.34 -11.39 -32.62
CA SER A 119 -34.56 -10.76 -33.69
C SER A 119 -34.11 -11.80 -34.73
N SER A 120 -34.47 -11.56 -36.00
CA SER A 120 -34.02 -12.37 -37.13
C SER A 120 -32.53 -12.19 -37.44
N ILE A 121 -31.91 -11.10 -36.96
CA ILE A 121 -30.49 -10.79 -37.13
C ILE A 121 -29.61 -11.88 -36.50
N PHE A 122 -30.01 -12.40 -35.33
CA PHE A 122 -29.28 -13.45 -34.64
C PHE A 122 -29.74 -14.87 -35.03
N GLY A 123 -30.66 -14.99 -36.01
CA GLY A 123 -31.07 -16.27 -36.62
C GLY A 123 -31.40 -17.35 -35.59
N SER A 124 -31.05 -18.61 -35.86
CA SER A 124 -31.18 -19.73 -34.89
C SER A 124 -29.97 -19.89 -33.96
N ASN A 125 -29.09 -18.89 -33.85
CA ASN A 125 -27.86 -18.98 -33.08
C ASN A 125 -28.10 -18.58 -31.62
N ALA A 126 -28.36 -19.57 -30.77
CA ALA A 126 -28.60 -19.37 -29.33
C ALA A 126 -27.41 -18.68 -28.63
N CYS A 127 -26.17 -18.97 -29.04
CA CYS A 127 -24.98 -18.42 -28.42
C CYS A 127 -24.85 -16.92 -28.68
N ALA A 128 -25.01 -16.52 -29.95
CA ALA A 128 -24.96 -15.10 -30.33
C ALA A 128 -26.08 -14.28 -29.66
N ARG A 129 -27.28 -14.87 -29.53
CA ARG A 129 -28.39 -14.24 -28.79
C ARG A 129 -28.05 -14.06 -27.31
N CYS A 130 -27.46 -15.06 -26.68
CA CYS A 130 -27.07 -14.98 -25.28
C CYS A 130 -26.02 -13.89 -25.03
N GLN A 131 -24.95 -13.83 -25.83
CA GLN A 131 -23.90 -12.81 -25.67
C GLN A 131 -24.45 -11.39 -25.88
N ALA A 132 -25.33 -11.20 -26.86
CA ALA A 132 -25.96 -9.90 -27.09
C ALA A 132 -26.92 -9.50 -25.96
N ALA A 133 -27.62 -10.46 -25.36
CA ALA A 133 -28.43 -10.21 -24.15
C ALA A 133 -27.55 -9.93 -22.92
N LEU A 134 -26.35 -10.53 -22.82
CA LEU A 134 -25.40 -10.21 -21.77
C LEU A 134 -24.83 -8.79 -21.87
N GLU A 135 -24.75 -8.18 -23.05
CA GLU A 135 -24.40 -6.75 -23.17
C GLU A 135 -25.43 -5.85 -22.49
N ILE A 136 -26.73 -6.16 -22.63
CA ILE A 136 -27.80 -5.48 -21.90
C ILE A 136 -27.66 -5.74 -20.40
N GLY A 137 -27.36 -6.99 -20.03
CA GLY A 137 -27.07 -7.38 -18.65
C GLY A 137 -25.87 -6.64 -18.05
N LYS A 138 -24.82 -6.39 -18.84
CA LYS A 138 -23.64 -5.62 -18.43
C LYS A 138 -23.98 -4.17 -18.17
N PHE A 139 -24.81 -3.57 -19.01
CA PHE A 139 -25.32 -2.23 -18.77
C PHE A 139 -26.14 -2.15 -17.47
N ILE A 140 -27.06 -3.07 -17.22
CA ILE A 140 -27.82 -3.13 -15.96
C ILE A 140 -26.90 -3.34 -14.76
N SER A 141 -25.93 -4.24 -14.89
CA SER A 141 -24.99 -4.58 -13.82
C SER A 141 -24.09 -3.39 -13.45
N LEU A 142 -23.77 -2.51 -14.40
CA LEU A 142 -22.99 -1.30 -14.16
C LEU A 142 -23.85 -0.12 -13.68
N ALA A 143 -25.07 0.04 -14.22
CA ALA A 143 -25.88 1.23 -14.00
C ALA A 143 -26.89 1.10 -12.84
N THR A 144 -27.41 -0.10 -12.60
CA THR A 144 -28.44 -0.35 -11.57
C THR A 144 -28.38 -1.79 -11.03
N PRO A 145 -27.26 -2.21 -10.41
CA PRO A 145 -26.99 -3.60 -10.04
C PRO A 145 -28.04 -4.25 -9.11
N ALA A 146 -28.77 -3.48 -8.31
CA ALA A 146 -29.88 -3.99 -7.50
C ALA A 146 -30.97 -4.67 -8.34
N ASN A 147 -31.13 -4.22 -9.59
CA ASN A 147 -32.06 -4.79 -10.56
C ASN A 147 -31.42 -5.88 -11.43
N GLY A 148 -30.13 -6.16 -11.25
CA GLY A 148 -29.42 -7.20 -11.99
C GLY A 148 -30.03 -8.60 -11.78
N PRO A 149 -30.34 -9.04 -10.55
CA PRO A 149 -31.04 -10.30 -10.33
C PRO A 149 -32.40 -10.35 -11.03
N GLU A 150 -33.21 -9.30 -10.91
CA GLU A 150 -34.51 -9.19 -11.60
C GLU A 150 -34.34 -9.27 -13.13
N PHE A 151 -33.30 -8.63 -13.67
CA PHE A 151 -32.91 -8.75 -15.06
C PHE A 151 -32.59 -10.18 -15.47
N PHE A 152 -31.81 -10.93 -14.68
CA PHE A 152 -31.46 -12.32 -14.99
C PHE A 152 -32.61 -13.30 -14.80
N VAL A 153 -33.55 -13.02 -13.89
CA VAL A 153 -34.82 -13.74 -13.81
C VAL A 153 -35.58 -13.57 -15.12
N HIS A 154 -35.73 -12.33 -15.59
CA HIS A 154 -36.48 -12.06 -16.82
C HIS A 154 -35.77 -12.59 -18.08
N PHE A 155 -34.43 -12.55 -18.10
CA PHE A 155 -33.61 -13.23 -19.10
C PHE A 155 -33.93 -14.73 -19.15
N CYS A 156 -33.96 -15.38 -17.98
CA CYS A 156 -34.25 -16.81 -17.89
C CYS A 156 -35.64 -17.15 -18.45
N GLU A 157 -36.64 -16.32 -18.14
CA GLU A 157 -38.01 -16.49 -18.62
C GLU A 157 -38.10 -16.34 -20.13
N ILE A 158 -37.54 -15.26 -20.68
CA ILE A 158 -37.55 -14.98 -22.12
C ILE A 158 -36.87 -16.08 -22.93
N PHE A 159 -35.75 -16.61 -22.44
CA PHE A 159 -34.99 -17.66 -23.13
C PHE A 159 -35.38 -19.08 -22.72
N ASN A 160 -36.37 -19.26 -21.84
CA ASN A 160 -36.81 -20.55 -21.32
C ASN A 160 -35.66 -21.43 -20.77
N ILE A 161 -34.76 -20.83 -19.98
CA ILE A 161 -33.55 -21.52 -19.48
C ILE A 161 -33.93 -22.62 -18.47
N THR A 162 -34.84 -22.32 -17.55
CA THR A 162 -35.39 -23.25 -16.56
C THR A 162 -36.78 -22.80 -16.14
N SER A 163 -37.61 -23.69 -15.60
CA SER A 163 -38.93 -23.32 -15.06
C SER A 163 -38.86 -22.65 -13.68
N ALA A 164 -37.68 -22.61 -13.06
CA ALA A 164 -37.44 -22.07 -11.72
C ALA A 164 -36.61 -20.78 -11.73
N CYS A 165 -36.86 -19.88 -12.69
CA CYS A 165 -36.06 -18.66 -12.91
C CYS A 165 -35.86 -17.82 -11.66
N GLU A 166 -36.92 -17.57 -10.87
CA GLU A 166 -36.81 -16.82 -9.61
C GLU A 166 -35.96 -17.53 -8.55
N VAL A 167 -36.01 -18.86 -8.47
CA VAL A 167 -35.17 -19.58 -7.51
C VAL A 167 -33.71 -19.62 -8.00
N THR A 168 -33.47 -19.71 -9.31
CA THR A 168 -32.13 -19.84 -9.88
C THR A 168 -31.39 -18.51 -10.02
N TYR A 169 -32.09 -17.42 -10.36
CA TYR A 169 -31.50 -16.10 -10.64
C TYR A 169 -32.06 -14.99 -9.75
N GLY A 170 -33.02 -15.28 -8.89
CA GLY A 170 -33.55 -14.29 -7.95
C GLY A 170 -32.51 -13.79 -6.96
N GLN A 171 -32.78 -12.61 -6.41
CA GLN A 171 -31.85 -11.87 -5.57
C GLN A 171 -31.44 -12.62 -4.29
N PHE A 172 -32.35 -13.39 -3.69
CA PHE A 172 -32.18 -14.01 -2.36
C PHE A 172 -32.10 -15.54 -2.39
N THR A 173 -32.24 -16.14 -3.55
CA THR A 173 -32.52 -17.58 -3.72
C THR A 173 -31.53 -18.26 -4.65
N GLY A 174 -30.82 -17.50 -5.49
CA GLY A 174 -29.96 -18.04 -6.55
C GLY A 174 -28.72 -17.21 -6.87
N VAL A 175 -28.21 -17.35 -8.10
CA VAL A 175 -26.93 -16.77 -8.53
C VAL A 175 -27.06 -15.40 -9.19
N GLY A 176 -28.25 -14.80 -9.28
CA GLY A 176 -28.43 -13.54 -10.02
C GLY A 176 -27.58 -12.38 -9.50
N SER A 177 -27.40 -12.30 -8.17
CA SER A 177 -26.52 -11.31 -7.55
C SER A 177 -25.03 -11.55 -7.88
N VAL A 178 -24.62 -12.80 -8.03
CA VAL A 178 -23.27 -13.19 -8.45
C VAL A 178 -23.08 -12.92 -9.94
N LEU A 179 -24.04 -13.30 -10.79
CA LEU A 179 -24.01 -13.03 -12.22
C LEU A 179 -23.93 -11.54 -12.51
N THR A 180 -24.68 -10.72 -11.78
CA THR A 180 -24.61 -9.25 -11.88
C THR A 180 -23.17 -8.76 -11.66
N GLN A 181 -22.49 -9.25 -10.62
CA GLN A 181 -21.10 -8.86 -10.35
C GLN A 181 -20.13 -9.34 -11.43
N VAL A 182 -20.28 -10.58 -11.91
CA VAL A 182 -19.39 -11.14 -12.93
C VAL A 182 -19.60 -10.45 -14.28
N VAL A 183 -20.84 -10.23 -14.69
CA VAL A 183 -21.21 -9.57 -15.96
C VAL A 183 -20.79 -8.10 -15.98
N ALA A 184 -20.78 -7.40 -14.85
CA ALA A 184 -20.23 -6.03 -14.76
C ALA A 184 -18.75 -5.95 -15.21
N ASN A 185 -17.96 -6.99 -14.94
CA ASN A 185 -16.51 -7.00 -15.17
C ASN A 185 -16.08 -7.79 -16.42
N ALA A 186 -16.92 -8.70 -16.91
CA ALA A 186 -16.63 -9.60 -18.01
C ALA A 186 -16.62 -8.93 -19.39
N ASP A 187 -15.79 -9.38 -20.33
CA ASP A 187 -15.97 -9.12 -21.76
C ASP A 187 -17.10 -10.01 -22.32
N VAL A 188 -18.34 -9.53 -22.18
CA VAL A 188 -19.55 -10.32 -22.48
C VAL A 188 -19.83 -10.50 -23.97
N GLY A 189 -19.24 -9.68 -24.84
CA GLY A 189 -19.22 -9.91 -26.29
C GLY A 189 -18.16 -10.91 -26.74
N GLY A 190 -17.16 -11.17 -25.88
CA GLY A 190 -16.01 -12.02 -26.16
C GLY A 190 -16.00 -13.35 -25.41
N TYR A 191 -14.82 -13.75 -24.98
CA TYR A 191 -14.56 -15.05 -24.35
C TYR A 191 -15.39 -15.28 -23.07
N ASP A 192 -15.46 -14.26 -22.21
CA ASP A 192 -16.17 -14.36 -20.93
C ASP A 192 -17.67 -14.52 -21.17
N GLY A 193 -18.21 -13.80 -22.15
CA GLY A 193 -19.59 -13.96 -22.60
C GLY A 193 -19.91 -15.38 -23.05
N GLN A 194 -19.04 -15.99 -23.85
CA GLN A 194 -19.22 -17.38 -24.27
C GLN A 194 -19.15 -18.34 -23.08
N ALA A 195 -18.21 -18.15 -22.16
CA ALA A 195 -18.08 -18.95 -20.94
C ALA A 195 -19.32 -18.83 -20.04
N LEU A 196 -19.83 -17.62 -19.85
CA LEU A 196 -21.04 -17.33 -19.08
C LEU A 196 -22.28 -17.97 -19.72
N CYS A 197 -22.44 -17.78 -21.03
CA CYS A 197 -23.53 -18.35 -21.81
C CYS A 197 -23.52 -19.87 -21.86
N GLN A 198 -22.36 -20.49 -21.82
CA GLN A 198 -22.26 -21.94 -21.69
C GLN A 198 -22.58 -22.39 -20.26
N ASN A 199 -21.92 -21.81 -19.25
CA ASN A 199 -21.97 -22.32 -17.87
C ASN A 199 -23.30 -22.05 -17.16
N PHE A 200 -23.90 -20.88 -17.37
CA PHE A 200 -25.09 -20.46 -16.63
C PHE A 200 -26.39 -20.56 -17.42
N PHE A 201 -26.32 -20.58 -18.76
CA PHE A 201 -27.51 -20.57 -19.60
C PHE A 201 -27.57 -21.76 -20.59
N SER A 202 -26.49 -22.53 -20.73
CA SER A 202 -26.39 -23.63 -21.71
C SER A 202 -26.70 -23.21 -23.16
N MET A 203 -26.48 -21.93 -23.49
CA MET A 203 -26.78 -21.34 -24.81
C MET A 203 -25.56 -21.29 -25.73
N CYS A 204 -24.35 -21.51 -25.19
CA CYS A 204 -23.10 -21.57 -25.95
C CYS A 204 -22.37 -22.90 -25.78
N PRO A 205 -21.54 -23.31 -26.76
CA PRO A 205 -20.57 -24.38 -26.57
C PRO A 205 -19.45 -23.94 -25.62
N SER A 206 -18.82 -24.92 -24.96
CA SER A 206 -17.68 -24.65 -24.06
C SER A 206 -16.57 -23.92 -24.82
N PRO A 207 -16.07 -22.78 -24.33
CA PRO A 207 -14.95 -22.10 -24.97
C PRO A 207 -13.65 -22.88 -24.75
N PRO A 208 -12.68 -22.80 -25.67
CA PRO A 208 -11.36 -23.43 -25.53
C PRO A 208 -10.50 -22.70 -24.49
N THR A 209 -9.50 -23.35 -23.90
CA THR A 209 -8.58 -22.65 -22.97
C THR A 209 -7.77 -21.55 -23.70
N VAL A 210 -7.61 -20.38 -23.07
CA VAL A 210 -6.78 -19.28 -23.60
C VAL A 210 -5.30 -19.58 -23.39
N GLU A 211 -4.52 -19.58 -24.48
CA GLU A 211 -3.06 -19.70 -24.40
C GLU A 211 -2.41 -18.41 -23.90
N LEU A 212 -1.47 -18.53 -22.96
CA LEU A 212 -0.71 -17.39 -22.44
C LEU A 212 0.35 -16.94 -23.46
N ASN A 213 0.15 -15.79 -24.10
CA ASN A 213 1.12 -15.22 -25.04
C ASN A 213 1.98 -14.13 -24.39
N LEU A 214 3.23 -14.47 -24.08
CA LEU A 214 4.24 -13.55 -23.54
C LEU A 214 5.26 -13.08 -24.60
N THR A 215 5.07 -13.45 -25.87
CA THR A 215 6.07 -13.26 -26.92
C THR A 215 6.38 -11.78 -27.17
N ASN A 216 5.39 -10.89 -27.04
CA ASN A 216 5.56 -9.45 -27.25
C ASN A 216 5.88 -8.66 -25.96
N TRP A 217 5.93 -9.32 -24.80
CA TRP A 217 6.28 -8.65 -23.55
C TRP A 217 7.76 -8.28 -23.49
N PHE A 218 8.58 -8.91 -24.34
CA PHE A 218 10.02 -8.71 -24.40
C PHE A 218 10.46 -8.46 -25.85
N THR A 219 11.09 -7.31 -26.11
CA THR A 219 11.62 -6.93 -27.44
C THR A 219 12.75 -7.83 -27.93
N LYS A 220 13.33 -8.63 -27.02
CA LYS A 220 14.38 -9.60 -27.33
C LYS A 220 13.95 -10.94 -26.73
N PRO A 221 14.11 -12.05 -27.46
CA PRO A 221 13.91 -13.36 -26.87
C PRO A 221 14.84 -13.51 -25.66
N LYS A 222 14.42 -14.34 -24.71
CA LYS A 222 15.28 -14.75 -23.60
C LYS A 222 16.63 -15.22 -24.18
N PRO A 223 17.78 -14.70 -23.72
CA PRO A 223 19.06 -15.11 -24.29
C PRO A 223 19.26 -16.63 -24.11
N HIS A 224 19.65 -17.31 -25.18
CA HIS A 224 19.99 -18.73 -25.17
C HIS A 224 21.36 -18.95 -25.84
N PRO A 225 22.40 -19.35 -25.08
CA PRO A 225 22.40 -19.60 -23.64
C PRO A 225 22.20 -18.31 -22.81
N LEU A 226 21.80 -18.45 -21.54
CA LEU A 226 21.72 -17.32 -20.61
C LEU A 226 23.11 -16.67 -20.46
N PRO A 227 23.19 -15.34 -20.25
CA PRO A 227 24.46 -14.70 -20.00
C PRO A 227 25.13 -15.33 -18.75
N PRO A 228 26.46 -15.49 -18.75
CA PRO A 228 27.14 -16.00 -17.57
C PRO A 228 26.87 -15.06 -16.37
N PRO A 229 26.72 -15.59 -15.15
CA PRO A 229 26.58 -14.78 -13.95
C PRO A 229 27.72 -13.76 -13.86
N ARG A 230 27.39 -12.51 -13.54
CA ARG A 230 28.41 -11.48 -13.33
C ARG A 230 29.20 -11.80 -12.07
N LYS A 231 30.53 -11.72 -12.15
CA LYS A 231 31.39 -11.84 -10.96
C LYS A 231 31.11 -10.65 -10.02
N PRO A 232 30.73 -10.89 -8.75
CA PRO A 232 30.58 -9.82 -7.79
C PRO A 232 31.87 -9.03 -7.66
N SER A 233 31.78 -7.70 -7.62
CA SER A 233 32.96 -6.82 -7.49
C SER A 233 33.65 -6.91 -6.12
N GLY A 234 33.00 -7.55 -5.14
CA GLY A 234 33.42 -7.57 -3.74
C GLY A 234 33.16 -6.26 -3.00
N LYS A 235 32.77 -5.18 -3.68
CA LYS A 235 32.39 -3.89 -3.07
C LYS A 235 30.95 -3.97 -2.56
N ARG A 236 30.73 -3.54 -1.32
CA ARG A 236 29.41 -3.47 -0.68
C ARG A 236 28.97 -2.02 -0.55
N MET A 237 27.65 -1.80 -0.52
CA MET A 237 27.04 -0.53 -0.17
C MET A 237 25.91 -0.78 0.82
N ASN A 238 25.66 0.19 1.70
CA ASN A 238 24.50 0.15 2.60
C ASN A 238 23.29 0.69 1.85
N VAL A 239 22.18 -0.06 1.84
CA VAL A 239 20.91 0.40 1.29
C VAL A 239 19.92 0.52 2.44
N LEU A 240 19.33 1.70 2.60
CA LEU A 240 18.25 1.88 3.57
C LEU A 240 16.94 1.47 2.91
N HIS A 241 16.19 0.56 3.52
CA HIS A 241 14.85 0.18 3.07
C HIS A 241 13.88 0.47 4.21
N ILE A 242 12.95 1.39 3.97
CA ILE A 242 11.85 1.73 4.86
C ILE A 242 10.54 1.39 4.14
N SER A 243 9.55 0.94 4.89
CA SER A 243 8.21 0.65 4.39
C SER A 243 7.22 0.77 5.53
N ASP A 244 5.92 0.90 5.23
CA ASP A 244 4.83 0.70 6.19
C ASP A 244 5.00 1.57 7.44
N LEU A 245 5.27 2.87 7.24
CA LEU A 245 5.43 3.79 8.37
C LEU A 245 4.12 3.92 9.13
N HIS A 246 2.98 3.90 8.42
CA HIS A 246 1.63 4.08 8.95
C HIS A 246 1.61 5.16 10.02
N LEU A 247 1.98 6.38 9.63
CA LEU A 247 1.97 7.51 10.53
C LEU A 247 0.52 7.84 10.88
N ASP A 248 0.20 7.81 12.18
CA ASP A 248 -1.06 8.30 12.73
C ASP A 248 -0.85 9.69 13.36
N PRO A 249 -1.21 10.78 12.65
CA PRO A 249 -1.07 12.14 13.19
C PRO A 249 -2.00 12.41 14.37
N ARG A 250 -3.06 11.60 14.54
CA ARG A 250 -4.08 11.70 15.58
C ARG A 250 -3.88 10.70 16.71
N TYR A 251 -2.74 10.00 16.74
CA TYR A 251 -2.37 9.16 17.86
C TYR A 251 -2.39 9.98 19.16
N SER A 252 -3.16 9.52 20.13
CA SER A 252 -3.30 10.17 21.43
C SER A 252 -2.64 9.34 22.52
N THR A 253 -1.49 9.80 23.02
CA THR A 253 -0.88 9.24 24.23
C THR A 253 -1.91 9.19 25.36
N GLY A 254 -1.98 8.06 26.06
CA GLY A 254 -2.91 7.87 27.16
C GLY A 254 -4.29 7.36 26.79
N SER A 255 -4.66 7.32 25.50
CA SER A 255 -5.94 6.79 25.04
C SER A 255 -6.00 5.26 25.10
N GLU A 256 -7.11 4.64 24.68
CA GLU A 256 -7.27 3.18 24.76
C GLU A 256 -6.47 2.48 23.65
N ALA A 257 -5.53 1.61 24.04
CA ALA A 257 -4.72 0.80 23.15
C ALA A 257 -5.24 -0.64 22.99
N ASN A 258 -6.22 -1.06 23.79
CA ASN A 258 -6.90 -2.36 23.67
C ASN A 258 -8.39 -2.16 23.30
N CYS A 259 -8.63 -1.42 22.21
CA CYS A 259 -9.98 -1.14 21.72
C CYS A 259 -10.56 -2.35 20.95
N THR A 260 -11.86 -2.35 20.68
CA THR A 260 -12.51 -3.49 19.97
C THR A 260 -12.66 -3.29 18.46
N SER A 261 -12.36 -2.10 17.94
CA SER A 261 -12.68 -1.71 16.55
C SER A 261 -11.47 -1.56 15.62
N GLY A 262 -10.27 -1.98 16.06
CA GLY A 262 -9.02 -1.76 15.31
C GLY A 262 -8.63 -0.28 15.20
N SER A 263 -7.38 -0.03 14.80
CA SER A 263 -6.76 1.31 14.75
C SER A 263 -6.97 2.07 16.06
N CYS A 264 -6.52 1.47 17.18
CA CYS A 264 -6.70 1.99 18.53
C CYS A 264 -5.80 3.22 18.77
N CYS A 265 -5.58 3.59 20.04
CA CYS A 265 -4.76 4.74 20.43
C CYS A 265 -5.26 6.10 19.91
N ARG A 266 -6.56 6.20 19.61
CA ARG A 266 -7.26 7.45 19.31
C ARG A 266 -8.31 7.74 20.37
N THR A 267 -8.65 9.00 20.54
CA THR A 267 -9.60 9.46 21.57
C THR A 267 -11.02 8.93 21.35
N ASN A 268 -11.40 8.71 20.09
CA ASN A 268 -12.70 8.17 19.67
C ASN A 268 -12.75 6.63 19.68
N LYS A 269 -11.68 5.94 20.08
CA LYS A 269 -11.60 4.48 20.14
C LYS A 269 -11.64 4.02 21.60
N ARG A 270 -12.48 3.02 21.86
CA ARG A 270 -12.69 2.43 23.19
C ARG A 270 -12.86 0.92 23.07
N ASN A 271 -12.66 0.22 24.19
CA ASN A 271 -13.06 -1.17 24.31
C ASN A 271 -14.58 -1.23 24.51
N ALA A 272 -15.32 -1.95 23.66
CA ALA A 272 -16.78 -2.04 23.80
C ALA A 272 -17.24 -2.64 25.14
N ASN A 273 -16.43 -3.50 25.77
CA ASN A 273 -16.72 -4.08 27.09
C ASN A 273 -16.37 -3.13 28.24
N SER A 274 -15.65 -2.04 27.95
CA SER A 274 -15.25 -1.01 28.92
C SER A 274 -15.28 0.38 28.26
N PRO A 275 -16.47 0.88 27.87
CA PRO A 275 -16.57 2.11 27.10
C PRO A 275 -16.14 3.35 27.91
N ASN A 276 -16.27 3.28 29.24
CA ASN A 276 -16.02 4.38 30.16
C ASN A 276 -14.69 4.26 30.92
N SER A 277 -13.87 3.25 30.63
CA SER A 277 -12.57 3.11 31.29
C SER A 277 -11.51 2.58 30.34
N ILE A 278 -10.29 3.09 30.50
CA ILE A 278 -9.14 2.71 29.69
C ILE A 278 -8.52 1.46 30.29
N LEU A 279 -8.56 0.36 29.55
CA LEU A 279 -7.99 -0.93 29.96
C LEU A 279 -6.48 -0.96 29.74
N LEU A 280 -6.01 -0.43 28.62
CA LEU A 280 -4.59 -0.28 28.31
C LEU A 280 -4.33 1.14 27.80
N SER A 281 -3.53 1.88 28.56
CA SER A 281 -3.14 3.24 28.19
C SER A 281 -2.11 3.23 27.06
N ALA A 282 -2.40 3.95 25.98
CA ALA A 282 -1.58 4.12 24.79
C ALA A 282 -0.22 4.74 25.14
N PRO A 283 0.91 4.00 25.02
CA PRO A 283 2.24 4.51 25.32
C PRO A 283 2.70 5.56 24.30
N ARG A 284 3.65 6.43 24.70
CA ARG A 284 4.16 7.48 23.81
C ARG A 284 4.72 6.98 22.47
N PHE A 285 5.30 5.79 22.45
CA PHE A 285 5.98 5.22 21.28
C PHE A 285 5.17 4.09 20.61
N GLY A 286 3.85 4.06 20.81
CA GLY A 286 2.97 3.12 20.14
C GLY A 286 2.56 1.92 20.99
N ALA A 287 1.64 1.13 20.44
CA ALA A 287 1.15 -0.13 20.98
C ALA A 287 0.75 -1.05 19.82
N TYR A 288 0.64 -2.35 20.07
CA TYR A 288 0.45 -3.36 19.01
C TYR A 288 -0.84 -3.22 18.18
N GLN A 289 -1.89 -2.58 18.70
CA GLN A 289 -3.16 -2.39 17.98
C GLN A 289 -3.30 -0.99 17.37
N CYS A 290 -2.18 -0.26 17.25
CA CYS A 290 -2.17 1.13 16.87
C CYS A 290 -1.16 1.38 15.76
N ASP A 291 -1.47 2.33 14.90
CA ASP A 291 -0.51 2.88 13.94
C ASP A 291 0.55 3.75 14.63
N SER A 292 1.60 4.09 13.89
CA SER A 292 2.80 4.71 14.45
C SER A 292 2.55 6.17 14.85
N PRO A 293 2.74 6.56 16.12
CA PRO A 293 2.80 7.97 16.47
C PRO A 293 4.04 8.63 15.85
N LEU A 294 3.97 9.95 15.64
CA LEU A 294 5.11 10.73 15.14
C LEU A 294 6.37 10.55 15.99
N SER A 295 6.23 10.41 17.31
CA SER A 295 7.37 10.14 18.19
C SER A 295 8.09 8.82 17.87
N LEU A 296 7.36 7.76 17.50
CA LEU A 296 7.96 6.48 17.09
C LEU A 296 8.64 6.61 15.72
N ALA A 297 7.96 7.22 14.76
CA ALA A 297 8.48 7.44 13.42
C ALA A 297 9.83 8.19 13.45
N ILE A 298 9.90 9.30 14.18
CA ILE A 298 11.13 10.08 14.31
C ILE A 298 12.20 9.33 15.13
N ALA A 299 11.81 8.62 16.20
CA ALA A 299 12.75 7.81 16.97
C ALA A 299 13.44 6.74 16.10
N ALA A 300 12.70 6.10 15.20
CA ALA A 300 13.26 5.13 14.25
C ALA A 300 14.23 5.82 13.27
N LEU A 301 13.86 6.97 12.72
CA LEU A 301 14.70 7.73 11.79
C LEU A 301 15.99 8.24 12.45
N ASP A 302 15.95 8.67 13.71
CA ASP A 302 17.12 9.09 14.48
C ASP A 302 18.07 7.92 14.79
N ALA A 303 17.50 6.74 15.07
CA ALA A 303 18.26 5.56 15.44
C ALA A 303 19.08 4.99 14.27
N ILE A 304 18.50 4.99 13.06
CA ILE A 304 19.08 4.38 11.85
C ILE A 304 20.55 4.78 11.65
N PRO A 305 20.90 6.08 11.44
CA PRO A 305 22.26 6.46 11.09
C PRO A 305 23.30 6.11 12.17
N ILE A 306 22.88 6.05 13.43
CA ILE A 306 23.71 5.71 14.58
C ILE A 306 23.98 4.21 14.62
N LEU A 307 22.94 3.39 14.50
CA LEU A 307 23.04 1.93 14.56
C LEU A 307 23.72 1.34 13.32
N THR A 308 23.62 2.02 12.17
CA THR A 308 24.24 1.55 10.91
C THR A 308 25.61 2.16 10.65
N GLY A 309 26.09 3.07 11.50
CA GLY A 309 27.35 3.78 11.29
C GLY A 309 27.36 4.68 10.05
N THR A 310 26.20 5.16 9.64
CA THR A 310 26.02 5.99 8.45
C THR A 310 25.75 7.46 8.76
N ALA A 311 25.84 7.90 10.02
CA ALA A 311 25.62 9.29 10.42
C ALA A 311 26.42 10.33 9.59
N ASN A 312 27.65 9.99 9.18
CA ASN A 312 28.53 10.89 8.41
C ASN A 312 28.60 10.55 6.91
N THR A 313 28.11 9.38 6.50
CA THR A 313 28.27 8.86 5.13
C THR A 313 26.94 8.71 4.40
N GLY A 314 25.82 8.66 5.13
CA GLY A 314 24.49 8.42 4.59
C GLY A 314 24.35 7.04 3.94
N PHE A 315 23.29 6.89 3.16
CA PHE A 315 23.02 5.72 2.34
C PHE A 315 23.09 6.12 0.87
N PRO A 316 23.88 5.42 0.03
CA PRO A 316 23.90 5.64 -1.41
C PRO A 316 22.53 5.47 -2.09
N ILE A 317 21.67 4.61 -1.52
CA ILE A 317 20.32 4.35 -2.00
C ILE A 317 19.40 4.19 -0.80
N THR A 318 18.24 4.85 -0.86
CA THR A 318 17.11 4.62 0.03
C THR A 318 15.93 4.14 -0.77
N LEU A 319 15.30 3.05 -0.34
CA LEU A 319 14.05 2.52 -0.88
C LEU A 319 12.95 2.82 0.13
N TYR A 320 11.92 3.53 -0.32
CA TYR A 320 10.69 3.70 0.45
C TYR A 320 9.54 3.09 -0.32
N THR A 321 8.97 2.00 0.20
CA THR A 321 8.00 1.16 -0.53
C THR A 321 6.54 1.43 -0.21
N GLY A 322 6.22 2.59 0.38
CA GLY A 322 4.86 3.06 0.55
C GLY A 322 4.27 2.83 1.94
N ASP A 323 2.95 2.85 2.00
CA ASP A 323 2.14 2.72 3.23
C ASP A 323 2.51 3.75 4.30
N LEU A 324 2.40 5.02 3.90
CA LEU A 324 2.62 6.18 4.75
C LEU A 324 1.47 6.44 5.70
N VAL A 325 0.24 6.37 5.19
CA VAL A 325 -0.97 6.78 5.90
C VAL A 325 -1.40 5.70 6.89
N SER A 326 -2.01 6.12 8.00
CA SER A 326 -2.64 5.20 8.95
C SER A 326 -3.86 4.50 8.34
N HIS A 327 -4.28 3.42 8.99
CA HIS A 327 -5.45 2.60 8.66
C HIS A 327 -6.75 3.30 9.09
N ASP A 328 -6.93 4.52 8.60
CA ASP A 328 -8.06 5.37 8.90
C ASP A 328 -9.28 4.99 8.06
N PRO A 329 -10.49 5.05 8.62
CA PRO A 329 -11.69 5.01 7.81
C PRO A 329 -11.76 6.25 6.90
N ASP A 330 -12.46 6.14 5.77
CA ASP A 330 -12.49 7.16 4.71
C ASP A 330 -12.79 8.57 5.22
N ASN A 331 -13.74 8.69 6.15
CA ASN A 331 -14.15 9.94 6.78
C ASN A 331 -13.08 10.61 7.66
N GLN A 332 -12.00 9.89 7.99
CA GLN A 332 -10.88 10.35 8.81
C GLN A 332 -9.59 10.44 8.01
N LEU A 333 -9.59 10.06 6.74
CA LEU A 333 -8.41 10.19 5.88
C LEU A 333 -7.92 11.64 5.91
N SER A 334 -6.61 11.79 6.08
CA SER A 334 -5.95 13.10 6.07
C SER A 334 -5.81 13.60 4.63
N ARG A 335 -6.93 13.98 4.01
CA ARG A 335 -7.00 14.52 2.63
C ARG A 335 -6.97 16.04 2.64
#